data_AF-A0A3D9JVY9-F1
#
_entry.id   AF-A0A3D9JVY9-F1
#
_cell.length_a   1.000
_cell.length_b   1.000
_cell.length_c   1.000
_cell.angle_alpha   90.00
_cell.angle_beta   90.00
_cell.angle_gamma   90.00
#
_symmetry.space_group_name_H-M   'P 1'
#
loop_
_entity.id
_entity.type
_entity.pdbx_description
1 polymer ?
#
loop_
_entity_poly.entity_id
_entity_poly.type
_entity_poly.pdbx_seq_one_letter_code
_entity_poly.pdbx_strand_id
1 'polypeptide(L)' 'MSNKKSYFSFEDPFGIAIEFQATSLQQAMVIKKKKALEMGIPKEAFELKTIRKKPSQNV' A
#
# COMPACT_ATOMS: atom_id res chain seq x y z
N MET A 1 -21.72 -6.02 -4.06
CA MET A 1 -20.26 -6.22 -3.93
C MET A 1 -19.72 -5.47 -2.72
N SER A 2 -19.27 -6.15 -1.66
CA SER A 2 -18.48 -5.50 -0.61
C SER A 2 -17.12 -5.13 -1.21
N ASN A 3 -16.88 -3.84 -1.45
CA ASN A 3 -15.55 -3.33 -1.80
C ASN A 3 -14.62 -3.51 -0.58
N LYS A 4 -14.12 -4.74 -0.37
CA LYS A 4 -13.17 -5.10 0.69
C LYS A 4 -11.80 -4.51 0.34
N LYS A 5 -11.67 -3.20 0.50
CA LYS A 5 -10.39 -2.52 0.44
C LYS A 5 -9.57 -2.91 1.66
N SER A 6 -8.31 -3.29 1.41
CA SER A 6 -7.30 -3.49 2.46
C SER A 6 -6.35 -2.31 2.43
N TYR A 7 -5.86 -1.91 3.59
CA TYR A 7 -4.76 -0.96 3.72
C TYR A 7 -3.45 -1.70 3.47
N PHE A 8 -2.63 -1.12 2.62
CA PHE A 8 -1.27 -1.57 2.34
C PHE A 8 -0.33 -0.46 2.75
N SER A 9 0.63 -0.79 3.60
CA SER A 9 1.67 0.12 4.08
C SER A 9 2.99 -0.35 3.50
N PHE A 10 3.66 0.53 2.75
CA PHE A 10 4.98 0.31 2.21
C PHE A 10 5.95 1.28 2.85
N GLU A 11 7.15 0.84 3.16
CA GLU A 11 8.18 1.66 3.79
C GLU A 11 9.46 1.55 2.98
N ASP A 12 10.15 2.66 2.80
CA ASP A 12 11.44 2.69 2.13
C ASP A 12 12.61 2.62 3.14
N PRO A 13 13.84 2.27 2.73
CA PRO A 13 15.01 2.19 3.61
C PRO A 13 15.39 3.51 4.29
N PHE A 14 14.95 4.66 3.77
CA PHE A 14 15.10 5.97 4.39
C PHE A 14 14.03 6.27 5.45
N GLY A 15 13.08 5.35 5.68
CA GLY A 15 12.05 5.45 6.73
C GLY A 15 10.77 6.17 6.31
N ILE A 16 10.57 6.44 5.02
CA ILE A 16 9.35 7.02 4.47
C ILE A 16 8.31 5.91 4.27
N ALA A 17 7.26 5.96 5.07
CA ALA A 17 6.11 5.07 4.95
C ALA A 17 5.01 5.69 4.07
N ILE A 18 4.55 4.96 3.05
CA ILE A 18 3.36 5.27 2.26
C ILE A 18 2.26 4.25 2.57
N GLU A 19 1.12 4.74 3.04
CA GLU A 19 -0.07 3.92 3.25
C GLU A 19 -1.17 4.29 2.25
N PHE A 20 -1.84 3.27 1.71
CA PHE A 20 -3.01 3.46 0.85
C PHE A 20 -3.92 2.23 0.84
N GLN A 21 -5.17 2.45 0.45
CA GLN A 21 -6.15 1.38 0.29
C GLN A 21 -6.12 0.79 -1.12
N ALA A 22 -6.12 -0.53 -1.24
CA ALA A 22 -6.30 -1.24 -2.50
C ALA A 22 -7.22 -2.45 -2.32
N THR A 23 -7.87 -2.89 -3.40
CA THR A 23 -8.72 -4.10 -3.36
C THR A 23 -7.92 -5.38 -3.52
N SER A 24 -6.71 -5.29 -4.08
CA SER A 24 -5.81 -6.41 -4.34
C SER A 24 -4.36 -5.99 -4.24
N LEU A 25 -3.47 -6.97 -4.04
CA LEU A 25 -2.03 -6.75 -4.03
C LEU A 25 -1.52 -6.17 -5.36
N GLN A 26 -2.07 -6.61 -6.50
CA GLN A 26 -1.72 -6.05 -7.80
C GLN A 26 -2.05 -4.55 -7.91
N GLN A 27 -3.26 -4.15 -7.49
CA GLN A 27 -3.60 -2.72 -7.42
C GLN A 27 -2.65 -1.99 -6.48
N ALA A 28 -2.30 -2.61 -5.35
CA ALA A 28 -1.37 -2.00 -4.42
C ALA A 28 0.02 -1.77 -5.03
N MET A 29 0.55 -2.73 -5.77
CA MET A 29 1.83 -2.58 -6.47
C MET A 29 1.78 -1.51 -7.57
N VAL A 30 0.65 -1.36 -8.27
CA VAL A 30 0.47 -0.30 -9.28
C VAL A 30 0.46 1.08 -8.62
N ILE A 31 -0.27 1.25 -7.51
CA ILE A 31 -0.31 2.50 -6.75
C ILE A 31 1.07 2.82 -6.18
N LYS A 32 1.74 1.84 -5.58
CA LYS A 32 3.13 1.94 -5.10
C LYS A 32 4.07 2.42 -6.21
N LYS A 33 4.00 1.82 -7.41
CA LYS A 33 4.84 2.19 -8.55
C LYS A 33 4.60 3.64 -8.99
N LYS A 34 3.34 4.08 -9.03
CA LYS A 34 2.99 5.48 -9.36
C LYS A 34 3.53 6.45 -8.31
N LYS A 35 3.29 6.18 -7.02
CA LYS A 35 3.81 7.02 -5.92
C LYS A 35 5.33 7.10 -5.92
N ALA A 36 6.00 5.97 -6.15
CA ALA A 36 7.45 5.93 -6.22
C ALA A 36 7.98 6.80 -7.39
N LEU A 37 7.34 6.72 -8.57
CA LEU A 37 7.67 7.57 -9.71
C LEU A 37 7.44 9.06 -9.41
N GLU A 38 6.33 9.42 -8.77
CA GLU A 38 6.02 10.81 -8.38
C GLU A 38 7.03 11.38 -7.36
N MET A 39 7.54 10.53 -6.48
CA MET A 39 8.57 10.89 -5.50
C MET A 39 9.99 10.86 -6.07
N GLY A 40 10.18 10.37 -7.30
CA GLY A 40 11.51 10.13 -7.88
C GLY A 40 12.30 9.01 -7.18
N ILE A 41 11.62 8.15 -6.42
CA ILE A 41 12.20 7.06 -5.65
C ILE A 41 12.00 5.74 -6.43
N PRO A 42 13.00 4.84 -6.49
CA PRO A 42 12.81 3.54 -7.10
C PRO A 42 11.74 2.73 -6.35
N LYS A 43 10.79 2.16 -7.09
CA LYS A 43 9.72 1.29 -6.54
C LYS A 43 10.23 0.09 -5.73
N GLU A 44 11.50 -0.28 -5.95
CA GLU A 44 12.21 -1.37 -5.26
C GLU A 44 12.69 -0.95 -3.87
N ALA A 45 12.88 0.35 -3.63
CA ALA A 45 13.22 0.86 -2.31
C ALA A 45 12.05 0.68 -1.34
N PHE A 46 10.80 0.83 -1.80
CA PHE A 46 9.65 0.57 -0.96
C PHE A 46 9.46 -0.93 -0.74
N GLU A 47 9.45 -1.41 0.50
CA GLU A 47 9.09 -2.77 0.88
C GLU A 47 7.70 -2.80 1.51
N LEU A 48 6.96 -3.89 1.30
CA LEU A 48 5.65 -4.04 1.91
C LEU A 48 5.82 -4.37 3.41
N LYS A 49 5.43 -3.45 4.29
CA LYS A 49 5.47 -3.64 5.74
C LYS A 49 4.23 -4.34 6.26
N THR A 50 3.05 -3.85 5.87
CA THR A 50 1.81 -4.25 6.53
C THR A 50 0.66 -4.34 5.53
N ILE A 51 -0.12 -5.41 5.62
CA ILE A 51 -1.42 -5.51 4.96
C ILE A 51 -2.47 -5.59 6.07
N ARG A 52 -3.27 -4.53 6.23
CA ARG A 52 -4.36 -4.49 7.20
C ARG A 52 -5.69 -4.48 6.47
N LYS A 53 -6.46 -5.55 6.60
CA LYS A 53 -7.88 -5.51 6.22
C LYS A 53 -8.57 -4.58 7.22
N LYS A 54 -9.52 -3.75 6.76
CA LYS A 54 -10.44 -3.07 7.70
C LYS A 54 -10.93 -4.14 8.67
N PRO A 55 -10.85 -3.94 9.99
CA PRO A 55 -11.59 -4.82 10.89
C PRO A 55 -13.04 -4.74 10.39
N SER A 56 -13.60 -5.86 9.97
CA SER A 56 -15.03 -5.98 9.84
C SER A 56 -15.55 -5.66 11.23
N GLN A 57 -16.06 -4.45 11.40
CA GLN A 57 -16.71 -4.01 12.61
C GLN A 57 -17.96 -4.89 12.72
N ASN A 58 -17.78 -6.06 13.34
CA ASN A 58 -18.86 -6.95 13.70
C ASN A 58 -19.26 -6.53 15.10
N VAL A 59 -20.03 -5.44 15.14
CA VAL A 59 -20.82 -5.04 16.31
C VAL A 59 -22.27 -5.38 16.02
#